data_AF-A0A2E6SAY1-F1
#
_entry.id   AF-A0A2E6SAY1-F1
#
_cell.length_a   1.000
_cell.length_b   1.000
_cell.length_c   1.000
_cell.angle_alpha   90.00
_cell.angle_beta   90.00
_cell.angle_gamma   90.00
#
_symmetry.space_group_name_H-M   'P 1'
#
loop_
_entity.id
_entity.type
_entity.pdbx_description
1 polymer ?
#
loop_
_entity_poly.entity_id
_entity_poly.type
_entity_poly.pdbx_seq_one_letter_code
_entity_poly.pdbx_strand_id
1 'polypeptide(L)'
;MPTRFFPVILTLALAPTSSLAAATAPTGKVDLLADPSFKNWVFHLSEKNSLSTKREEVAVIKDGVLQVTGKGFGYFRTKEAYRDYHLVMEYRWGENTWSKRADRARDCGLLLHSHGPDGAFGGAWQSCIQAQMLEGSMGDINVLQGKDGEGNLITTRLTCEVEKTPGGYRWKKGGQPLTFPPAGKSAASIRWKDRDPEWKDQKGFRGARDLDKPPGEWNRMEVICEGDSYCILLNGVVVNEGRKAQPDSGFIGVQNEWAECFMRRFELWPIGAFTEKTGKRTLPALPPAEWSPGDKRLASFRKTSPGLTVLPLWPGDGSRPDDPTPALSETMPQRGDNILRIGDVSKPTLHLWPAATPNGKCVIIFPGGGYNILAAQHEGSEIAEWLNQQGITAGILKYRVPRRKGLEKHTVAMQDAQRAIRIIRSRADDFGIRRDQIGVLGFSAGGHLTMLAFHHAGAQTYEPVDRHDQASARPDFLLPIYPAYLTERREGPSIDPLLRIIPPPNHYPPLFTTVAADDPFAPGALYYLLTLQQKQVRYEVHIFPGGGHGKGLRKNGYPFSEWTKPCERWLKDL
;
A
#
# COMPACT_ATOMS: atom_id res chain seq x y z
N MET A 1 85.35 -33.95 0.65
CA MET A 1 84.29 -33.16 1.32
C MET A 1 82.98 -33.40 0.59
N PRO A 2 81.99 -34.12 1.15
CA PRO A 2 80.69 -34.23 0.53
C PRO A 2 79.78 -33.08 1.00
N THR A 3 79.17 -32.40 0.04
CA THR A 3 78.20 -31.33 0.21
C THR A 3 76.92 -31.86 0.86
N ARG A 4 76.57 -31.33 2.04
CA ARG A 4 75.30 -31.60 2.72
C ARG A 4 74.19 -30.77 2.07
N PHE A 5 73.23 -31.43 1.44
CA PHE A 5 71.93 -30.83 1.10
C PHE A 5 71.05 -30.81 2.37
N PHE A 6 70.65 -29.62 2.81
CA PHE A 6 69.56 -29.45 3.77
C PHE A 6 68.23 -29.40 3.00
N PRO A 7 67.21 -30.23 3.35
CA PRO A 7 65.88 -30.03 2.81
C PRO A 7 65.25 -28.84 3.55
N VAL A 8 64.92 -27.80 2.79
CA VAL A 8 64.03 -26.73 3.27
C VAL A 8 62.63 -27.32 3.37
N ILE A 9 62.17 -27.60 4.58
CA ILE A 9 60.77 -27.93 4.85
C ILE A 9 60.01 -26.60 4.73
N LEU A 10 59.36 -26.40 3.58
CA LEU A 10 58.42 -25.32 3.36
C LEU A 10 57.12 -25.68 4.11
N THR A 11 57.01 -25.27 5.37
CA THR A 11 55.71 -25.27 6.08
C THR A 11 54.79 -24.27 5.38
N LEU A 12 53.93 -24.75 4.48
CA LEU A 12 52.74 -24.01 4.07
C LEU A 12 51.87 -23.83 5.31
N ALA A 13 51.92 -22.64 5.91
CA ALA A 13 50.86 -22.17 6.77
C ALA A 13 49.63 -21.95 5.89
N LEU A 14 48.75 -22.95 5.83
CA LEU A 14 47.39 -22.79 5.35
C LEU A 14 46.73 -21.73 6.23
N ALA A 15 46.65 -20.50 5.72
CA ALA A 15 45.75 -19.50 6.26
C ALA A 15 44.34 -20.11 6.24
N PRO A 16 43.57 -20.05 7.34
CA PRO A 16 42.21 -20.54 7.32
C PRO A 16 41.45 -19.70 6.30
N THR A 17 41.07 -20.32 5.18
CA THR A 17 39.99 -19.83 4.35
C THR A 17 38.79 -19.79 5.25
N SER A 18 38.42 -18.59 5.71
CA SER A 18 37.17 -18.39 6.44
C SER A 18 36.05 -18.73 5.46
N SER A 19 35.63 -19.99 5.44
CA SER A 19 34.33 -20.35 4.90
C SER A 19 33.34 -19.39 5.55
N LEU A 20 32.58 -18.63 4.76
CA LEU A 20 31.42 -17.93 5.31
C LEU A 20 30.67 -18.97 6.15
N ALA A 21 30.53 -18.71 7.45
CA ALA A 21 29.59 -19.47 8.26
C ALA A 21 28.28 -19.52 7.48
N ALA A 22 27.68 -20.71 7.36
CA ALA A 22 26.48 -20.90 6.56
C ALA A 22 25.44 -19.84 6.95
N ALA A 23 24.97 -19.03 6.00
CA ALA A 23 24.06 -17.93 6.28
C ALA A 23 22.75 -18.46 6.88
N THR A 24 22.25 -17.78 7.90
CA THR A 24 21.08 -18.22 8.67
C THR A 24 19.80 -17.63 8.10
N ALA A 25 18.79 -18.47 7.87
CA ALA A 25 17.41 -18.01 7.67
C ALA A 25 16.72 -17.89 9.03
N PRO A 26 16.15 -16.73 9.40
CA PRO A 26 15.45 -16.58 10.68
C PRO A 26 14.29 -17.57 10.78
N THR A 27 14.23 -18.34 11.87
CA THR A 27 13.09 -19.22 12.20
C THR A 27 12.06 -18.54 13.11
N GLY A 28 12.40 -17.36 13.63
CA GLY A 28 11.56 -16.46 14.41
C GLY A 28 12.07 -15.03 14.32
N LYS A 29 11.41 -14.11 15.04
CA LYS A 29 11.83 -12.70 15.07
C LYS A 29 13.22 -12.56 15.71
N VAL A 30 14.16 -11.97 14.98
CA VAL A 30 15.48 -11.56 15.48
C VAL A 30 15.47 -10.04 15.63
N ASP A 31 15.61 -9.56 16.86
CA ASP A 31 15.76 -8.12 17.15
C ASP A 31 17.24 -7.75 17.20
N LEU A 32 17.70 -7.01 16.20
CA LEU A 32 19.11 -6.63 16.05
C LEU A 32 19.55 -5.54 17.04
N LEU A 33 18.60 -4.87 17.71
CA LEU A 33 18.85 -3.84 18.73
C LEU A 33 18.75 -4.40 20.16
N ALA A 34 18.44 -5.69 20.32
CA ALA A 34 18.19 -6.29 21.63
C ALA A 34 19.40 -6.22 22.58
N ASP A 35 20.63 -6.19 22.05
CA ASP A 35 21.85 -6.12 22.86
C ASP A 35 22.56 -4.75 22.72
N PRO A 36 22.44 -3.86 23.72
CA PRO A 36 23.03 -2.53 23.67
C PRO A 36 24.57 -2.53 23.77
N SER A 37 25.19 -3.66 24.09
CA SER A 37 26.67 -3.80 24.13
C SER A 37 27.30 -3.93 22.75
N PHE A 38 26.48 -4.17 21.71
CA PHE A 38 26.95 -4.50 20.36
C PHE A 38 27.83 -5.76 20.27
N LYS A 39 27.80 -6.68 21.24
CA LYS A 39 28.66 -7.89 21.21
C LYS A 39 28.50 -8.76 19.96
N ASN A 40 27.34 -8.69 19.30
CA ASN A 40 27.01 -9.42 18.08
C ASN A 40 27.28 -8.63 16.79
N TRP A 41 28.02 -7.52 16.89
CA TRP A 41 28.37 -6.66 15.77
C TRP A 41 29.88 -6.60 15.58
N VAL A 42 30.29 -6.23 14.36
CA VAL A 42 31.67 -5.90 14.00
C VAL A 42 31.69 -4.52 13.38
N PHE A 43 32.61 -3.68 13.83
CA PHE A 43 32.78 -2.31 13.38
C PHE A 43 33.99 -2.22 12.47
N HIS A 44 33.84 -1.51 11.36
CA HIS A 44 34.94 -1.13 10.49
C HIS A 44 34.81 0.36 10.15
N LEU A 45 35.75 1.15 10.65
CA LEU A 45 35.73 2.60 10.54
C LEU A 45 37.09 3.07 10.03
N SER A 46 37.06 3.97 9.05
CA SER A 46 38.25 4.59 8.51
C SER A 46 38.87 5.56 9.52
N GLU A 47 40.09 5.29 9.98
CA GLU A 47 40.83 6.22 10.86
C GLU A 47 41.04 7.59 10.21
N LYS A 48 41.25 7.60 8.90
CA LYS A 48 41.49 8.82 8.12
C LYS A 48 40.26 9.72 7.99
N ASN A 49 39.09 9.13 7.83
CA ASN A 49 37.87 9.85 7.45
C ASN A 49 36.89 10.04 8.63
N SER A 50 37.06 9.30 9.71
CA SER A 50 36.19 9.41 10.90
C SER A 50 36.60 10.59 11.78
N LEU A 51 35.63 11.26 12.40
CA LEU A 51 35.87 12.16 13.53
C LEU A 51 36.21 11.37 14.80
N SER A 52 35.67 10.15 14.91
CA SER A 52 36.02 9.19 15.96
C SER A 52 35.88 7.77 15.45
N THR A 53 36.79 6.89 15.85
CA THR A 53 36.71 5.45 15.64
C THR A 53 36.31 4.69 16.91
N LYS A 54 36.09 5.39 18.02
CA LYS A 54 35.62 4.77 19.27
C LYS A 54 34.15 4.40 19.12
N ARG A 55 33.83 3.12 19.33
CA ARG A 55 32.48 2.55 19.18
C ARG A 55 31.40 3.39 19.88
N GLU A 56 31.60 3.74 21.15
CA GLU A 56 30.67 4.55 21.95
C GLU A 56 30.42 5.97 21.44
N GLU A 57 31.30 6.50 20.58
CA GLU A 57 31.14 7.83 20.01
C GLU A 57 30.47 7.78 18.62
N VAL A 58 30.36 6.59 18.01
CA VAL A 58 29.81 6.40 16.65
C VAL A 58 28.45 5.70 16.62
N ALA A 59 28.18 4.80 17.58
CA ALA A 59 26.93 4.07 17.68
C ALA A 59 26.59 3.75 19.14
N VAL A 60 25.38 4.13 19.56
CA VAL A 60 24.90 3.91 20.94
C VAL A 60 23.46 3.42 20.89
N ILE A 61 23.13 2.38 21.66
CA ILE A 61 21.74 1.98 21.89
C ILE A 61 21.34 2.46 23.29
N LYS A 62 20.36 3.34 23.35
CA LYS A 62 19.79 3.85 24.61
C LYS A 62 18.28 3.75 24.53
N ASP A 63 17.67 3.19 25.56
CA ASP A 63 16.21 3.01 25.67
C ASP A 63 15.61 2.28 24.44
N GLY A 64 16.33 1.28 23.92
CA GLY A 64 15.95 0.52 22.72
C GLY A 64 16.10 1.26 21.38
N VAL A 65 16.63 2.48 21.40
CA VAL A 65 16.88 3.28 20.20
C VAL A 65 18.38 3.33 19.91
N LEU A 66 18.75 2.84 18.73
CA LEU A 66 20.09 3.00 18.17
C LEU A 66 20.25 4.42 17.62
N GLN A 67 21.27 5.14 18.05
CA GLN A 67 21.75 6.36 17.44
C GLN A 67 23.05 6.05 16.68
N VAL A 68 23.02 6.22 15.37
CA VAL A 68 24.21 6.36 14.54
C VAL A 68 24.58 7.83 14.53
N THR A 69 25.69 8.21 15.14
CA THR A 69 26.00 9.63 15.42
C THR A 69 26.49 10.41 14.20
N GLY A 70 26.89 9.71 13.14
CA GLY A 70 27.59 10.27 11.99
C GLY A 70 29.06 10.63 12.26
N LYS A 71 29.60 10.42 13.46
CA LYS A 71 31.02 10.76 13.74
C LYS A 71 32.00 9.77 13.12
N GLY A 72 31.54 8.62 12.65
CA GLY A 72 32.35 7.63 11.96
C GLY A 72 32.32 7.80 10.43
N PHE A 73 33.22 7.10 9.76
CA PHE A 73 33.17 6.88 8.32
C PHE A 73 33.47 5.41 8.02
N GLY A 74 32.44 4.66 7.64
CA GLY A 74 32.50 3.21 7.44
C GLY A 74 31.16 2.56 7.78
N TYR A 75 31.19 1.47 8.52
CA TYR A 75 29.97 0.75 8.88
C TYR A 75 30.16 -0.12 10.12
N PHE A 76 29.05 -0.66 10.61
CA PHE A 76 29.02 -1.79 11.53
C PHE A 76 28.01 -2.81 11.02
N ARG A 77 28.32 -4.11 11.16
CA ARG A 77 27.50 -5.19 10.62
C ARG A 77 27.35 -6.35 11.60
N THR A 78 26.36 -7.20 11.36
CA THR A 78 26.11 -8.41 12.13
C THR A 78 27.32 -9.36 12.10
N LYS A 79 27.57 -10.08 13.19
CA LYS A 79 28.55 -11.19 13.19
C LYS A 79 28.09 -12.37 12.35
N GLU A 80 26.78 -12.60 12.32
CA GLU A 80 26.15 -13.67 11.55
C GLU A 80 25.73 -13.16 10.17
N ALA A 81 25.89 -14.02 9.16
CA ALA A 81 25.34 -13.82 7.83
C ALA A 81 23.90 -14.33 7.79
N TYR A 82 23.04 -13.67 7.01
CA TYR A 82 21.62 -13.98 6.89
C TYR A 82 21.20 -14.20 5.45
N ARG A 83 20.10 -14.93 5.28
CA ARG A 83 19.37 -15.15 4.02
C ARG A 83 17.88 -15.30 4.30
N ASP A 84 17.02 -15.26 3.28
CA ASP A 84 15.59 -15.61 3.39
C ASP A 84 14.87 -14.90 4.57
N TYR A 85 14.84 -13.57 4.56
CA TYR A 85 14.30 -12.76 5.65
C TYR A 85 13.47 -11.57 5.17
N HIS A 86 12.51 -11.15 6.00
CA HIS A 86 11.86 -9.85 5.93
C HIS A 86 12.47 -8.94 6.99
N LEU A 87 13.30 -8.00 6.56
CA LEU A 87 13.92 -6.98 7.39
C LEU A 87 12.95 -5.82 7.57
N VAL A 88 12.72 -5.41 8.83
CA VAL A 88 11.86 -4.27 9.17
C VAL A 88 12.64 -3.30 10.04
N MET A 89 12.79 -2.08 9.57
CA MET A 89 13.52 -1.02 10.25
C MET A 89 12.65 0.23 10.37
N GLU A 90 12.59 0.82 11.56
CA GLU A 90 12.03 2.15 11.75
C GLU A 90 13.13 3.14 12.10
N TYR A 91 13.28 4.17 11.27
CA TYR A 91 14.33 5.16 11.40
C TYR A 91 13.78 6.59 11.39
N ARG A 92 14.57 7.54 11.90
CA ARG A 92 14.37 8.98 11.68
C ARG A 92 15.72 9.68 11.53
N TRP A 93 15.75 10.75 10.76
CA TRP A 93 16.93 11.59 10.65
C TRP A 93 17.15 12.43 11.90
N GLY A 94 18.42 12.54 12.30
CA GLY A 94 18.88 13.52 13.26
C GLY A 94 19.14 14.89 12.63
N GLU A 95 19.51 15.87 13.45
CA GLU A 95 19.85 17.20 12.96
C GLU A 95 21.31 17.30 12.53
N ASN A 96 22.17 16.46 13.14
CA ASN A 96 23.60 16.58 13.00
C ASN A 96 24.12 15.99 11.68
N THR A 97 24.97 16.75 11.02
CA THR A 97 25.75 16.37 9.85
C THR A 97 27.17 16.90 10.01
N TRP A 98 28.15 16.17 9.50
CA TRP A 98 29.56 16.41 9.76
C TRP A 98 30.38 16.47 8.47
N SER A 99 31.60 16.99 8.58
CA SER A 99 32.64 16.87 7.54
C SER A 99 32.11 17.23 6.14
N LYS A 100 32.33 16.36 5.15
CA LYS A 100 31.90 16.62 3.76
C LYS A 100 30.38 16.61 3.56
N ARG A 101 29.59 16.24 4.58
CA ARG A 101 28.13 16.24 4.55
C ARG A 101 27.50 17.34 5.41
N ALA A 102 28.28 18.30 5.93
CA ALA A 102 27.75 19.40 6.74
C ALA A 102 26.48 20.04 6.14
N ASP A 103 26.50 20.34 4.83
CA ASP A 103 25.38 20.94 4.08
C ASP A 103 24.74 20.01 3.03
N ARG A 104 25.12 18.72 3.03
CA ARG A 104 24.66 17.74 2.03
C ARG A 104 23.56 16.85 2.57
N ALA A 105 22.95 16.07 1.69
CA ALA A 105 21.91 15.12 2.08
C ALA A 105 22.44 14.16 3.16
N ARG A 106 21.60 13.90 4.17
CA ARG A 106 21.92 12.92 5.21
C ARG A 106 22.03 11.52 4.62
N ASP A 107 23.00 10.72 5.09
CA ASP A 107 23.27 9.38 4.59
C ASP A 107 23.57 8.40 5.72
N CYS A 108 22.88 7.26 5.70
CA CYS A 108 23.01 6.17 6.68
C CYS A 108 22.52 4.85 6.06
N GLY A 109 22.99 4.53 4.85
CA GLY A 109 22.51 3.38 4.08
C GLY A 109 22.54 2.03 4.79
N LEU A 110 21.59 1.18 4.42
CA LEU A 110 21.48 -0.20 4.89
C LEU A 110 22.25 -1.13 3.95
N LEU A 111 23.31 -1.74 4.46
CA LEU A 111 24.19 -2.64 3.73
C LEU A 111 23.67 -4.07 3.85
N LEU A 112 23.31 -4.70 2.73
CA LEU A 112 22.71 -6.03 2.67
C LEU A 112 23.67 -6.99 1.99
N HIS A 113 23.73 -8.20 2.55
CA HIS A 113 24.58 -9.28 2.07
C HIS A 113 26.04 -8.83 1.86
N SER A 114 26.55 -8.05 2.80
CA SER A 114 27.94 -7.63 2.81
C SER A 114 28.85 -8.85 2.91
N HIS A 115 29.93 -8.87 2.14
CA HIS A 115 30.87 -9.98 2.06
C HIS A 115 32.26 -9.53 1.59
N GLY A 116 33.24 -10.40 1.79
CA GLY A 116 34.64 -10.12 1.48
C GLY A 116 35.35 -9.30 2.55
N PRO A 117 36.61 -8.88 2.30
CA PRO A 117 37.42 -8.14 3.26
C PRO A 117 36.81 -6.78 3.62
N ASP A 118 37.04 -6.34 4.85
CA ASP A 118 36.64 -5.00 5.26
C ASP A 118 37.42 -3.93 4.47
N GLY A 119 36.74 -2.86 4.04
CA GLY A 119 37.36 -1.79 3.25
C GLY A 119 37.65 -2.13 1.79
N ALA A 120 37.26 -3.33 1.31
CA ALA A 120 37.47 -3.80 -0.06
C ALA A 120 36.91 -2.84 -1.13
N PHE A 121 35.83 -2.10 -0.82
CA PHE A 121 35.31 -1.04 -1.66
C PHE A 121 35.71 0.32 -1.07
N GLY A 122 36.34 1.17 -1.87
CA GLY A 122 36.64 2.57 -1.52
C GLY A 122 37.49 2.78 -0.25
N GLY A 123 38.10 1.73 0.32
CA GLY A 123 38.86 1.79 1.56
C GLY A 123 38.01 1.93 2.83
N ALA A 124 36.67 1.79 2.74
CA ALA A 124 35.79 1.92 3.90
C ALA A 124 34.59 0.97 3.93
N TRP A 125 34.18 0.38 2.81
CA TRP A 125 33.00 -0.50 2.73
C TRP A 125 33.40 -1.91 2.31
N GLN A 126 32.57 -2.90 2.65
CA GLN A 126 32.58 -4.22 2.04
C GLN A 126 31.91 -4.21 0.66
N SER A 127 32.10 -5.28 -0.10
CA SER A 127 31.22 -5.55 -1.25
C SER A 127 29.81 -5.85 -0.71
N CYS A 128 28.78 -5.21 -1.27
CA CYS A 128 27.40 -5.37 -0.79
C CYS A 128 26.36 -4.88 -1.81
N ILE A 129 25.11 -5.27 -1.57
CA ILE A 129 23.94 -4.59 -2.13
C ILE A 129 23.43 -3.65 -1.05
N GLN A 130 23.30 -2.37 -1.34
CA GLN A 130 22.83 -1.38 -0.39
C GLN A 130 21.40 -0.96 -0.73
N ALA A 131 20.49 -1.09 0.24
CA ALA A 131 19.24 -0.34 0.24
C ALA A 131 19.54 1.07 0.75
N GLN A 132 19.73 2.01 -0.18
CA GLN A 132 20.30 3.30 0.15
C GLN A 132 19.34 4.13 1.00
N MET A 133 19.90 4.70 2.06
CA MET A 133 19.22 5.68 2.90
C MET A 133 19.93 7.01 2.75
N LEU A 134 19.58 7.71 1.68
CA LEU A 134 20.09 9.02 1.36
C LEU A 134 18.89 9.97 1.28
N GLU A 135 18.94 11.06 2.05
CA GLU A 135 17.87 12.05 2.12
C GLU A 135 17.43 12.52 0.71
N GLY A 136 16.12 12.43 0.43
CA GLY A 136 15.54 12.72 -0.89
C GLY A 136 15.72 11.63 -1.96
N SER A 137 16.43 10.54 -1.64
CA SER A 137 16.80 9.46 -2.56
C SER A 137 16.66 8.07 -1.92
N MET A 138 15.72 7.94 -0.99
CA MET A 138 15.52 6.74 -0.19
C MET A 138 15.08 5.53 -1.03
N GLY A 139 15.73 4.39 -0.82
CA GLY A 139 15.40 3.15 -1.51
C GLY A 139 16.06 2.97 -2.89
N ASP A 140 16.96 3.86 -3.28
CA ASP A 140 17.91 3.57 -4.36
C ASP A 140 18.68 2.28 -4.03
N ILE A 141 18.99 1.47 -5.05
CA ILE A 141 19.86 0.31 -4.86
C ILE A 141 21.26 0.68 -5.34
N ASN A 142 22.25 0.57 -4.48
CA ASN A 142 23.66 0.62 -4.88
C ASN A 142 24.25 -0.80 -4.84
N VAL A 143 24.86 -1.23 -5.93
CA VAL A 143 25.57 -2.52 -6.00
C VAL A 143 27.06 -2.22 -5.99
N LEU A 144 27.77 -2.66 -4.96
CA LEU A 144 29.18 -2.33 -4.72
C LEU A 144 30.05 -3.58 -4.79
N GLN A 145 30.99 -3.60 -5.73
CA GLN A 145 32.01 -4.64 -5.91
C GLN A 145 33.36 -4.11 -5.43
N GLY A 146 33.76 -4.54 -4.23
CA GLY A 146 35.10 -4.33 -3.70
C GLY A 146 36.16 -5.15 -4.42
N LYS A 147 37.41 -5.02 -3.99
CA LYS A 147 38.54 -5.81 -4.49
C LYS A 147 39.09 -6.75 -3.43
N ASP A 148 39.51 -7.94 -3.84
CA ASP A 148 40.25 -8.87 -2.98
C ASP A 148 41.71 -8.43 -2.79
N GLY A 149 42.49 -9.23 -2.05
CA GLY A 149 43.91 -8.95 -1.78
C GLY A 149 44.80 -8.96 -3.02
N GLU A 150 44.33 -9.53 -4.14
CA GLU A 150 45.03 -9.57 -5.43
C GLU A 150 44.57 -8.43 -6.36
N GLY A 151 43.57 -7.64 -5.95
CA GLY A 151 43.03 -6.53 -6.71
C GLY A 151 41.89 -6.92 -7.67
N ASN A 152 41.42 -8.16 -7.65
CA ASN A 152 40.31 -8.63 -8.48
C ASN A 152 38.98 -8.19 -7.90
N LEU A 153 37.97 -7.95 -8.75
CA LEU A 153 36.64 -7.60 -8.29
C LEU A 153 35.98 -8.80 -7.59
N ILE A 154 35.50 -8.56 -6.37
CA ILE A 154 34.64 -9.47 -5.64
C ILE A 154 33.26 -9.40 -6.29
N THR A 155 32.74 -10.55 -6.72
CA THR A 155 31.49 -10.59 -7.48
C THR A 155 30.33 -10.16 -6.59
N THR A 156 29.71 -9.03 -6.95
CA THR A 156 28.47 -8.54 -6.36
C THR A 156 27.55 -8.06 -7.45
N ARG A 157 26.41 -8.72 -7.63
CA ARG A 157 25.51 -8.47 -8.76
C ARG A 157 24.06 -8.48 -8.34
N LEU A 158 23.26 -7.71 -9.07
CA LEU A 158 21.80 -7.72 -8.98
C LEU A 158 21.20 -7.40 -10.35
N THR A 159 20.17 -8.14 -10.76
CA THR A 159 19.38 -7.81 -11.95
C THR A 159 18.15 -7.01 -11.55
N CYS A 160 17.99 -5.82 -12.12
CA CYS A 160 16.83 -4.97 -11.90
C CYS A 160 16.09 -4.72 -13.23
N GLU A 161 14.76 -4.63 -13.16
CA GLU A 161 13.95 -4.11 -14.26
C GLU A 161 14.01 -2.60 -14.24
N VAL A 162 14.53 -2.01 -15.31
CA VAL A 162 14.87 -0.60 -15.36
C VAL A 162 14.39 0.06 -16.64
N GLU A 163 14.31 1.38 -16.57
CA GLU A 163 14.35 2.25 -17.73
C GLU A 163 15.60 3.13 -17.67
N LYS A 164 16.14 3.47 -18.85
CA LYS A 164 17.24 4.43 -18.97
C LYS A 164 16.66 5.83 -19.00
N THR A 165 17.17 6.72 -18.16
CA THR A 165 16.80 8.15 -18.16
C THR A 165 18.07 9.02 -18.16
N PRO A 166 17.98 10.35 -18.31
CA PRO A 166 19.17 11.21 -18.37
C PRO A 166 20.12 11.07 -17.17
N GLY A 167 19.58 10.91 -15.96
CA GLY A 167 20.40 10.71 -14.74
C GLY A 167 20.86 9.26 -14.50
N GLY A 168 20.78 8.37 -15.50
CA GLY A 168 21.08 6.94 -15.37
C GLY A 168 19.84 6.05 -15.24
N TYR A 169 20.04 4.83 -14.74
CA TYR A 169 18.97 3.84 -14.62
C TYR A 169 18.02 4.16 -13.47
N ARG A 170 16.72 3.96 -13.73
CA ARG A 170 15.65 4.06 -12.73
C ARG A 170 14.87 2.75 -12.76
N TRP A 171 14.53 2.25 -11.59
CA TRP A 171 13.71 1.06 -11.45
C TRP A 171 12.31 1.30 -12.02
N LYS A 172 11.84 0.33 -12.80
CA LYS A 172 10.51 0.33 -13.39
C LYS A 172 10.06 -1.11 -13.57
N LYS A 173 8.98 -1.47 -12.88
CA LYS A 173 8.34 -2.77 -13.03
C LYS A 173 7.89 -2.98 -14.49
N GLY A 174 8.22 -4.14 -15.05
CA GLY A 174 8.04 -4.46 -16.46
C GLY A 174 9.04 -3.77 -17.41
N GLY A 175 10.08 -3.12 -16.87
CA GLY A 175 11.16 -2.51 -17.63
C GLY A 175 12.16 -3.52 -18.18
N GLN A 176 13.24 -3.02 -18.81
CA GLN A 176 14.29 -3.87 -19.35
C GLN A 176 15.09 -4.51 -18.20
N PRO A 177 15.23 -5.84 -18.13
CA PRO A 177 16.06 -6.48 -17.12
C PRO A 177 17.54 -6.28 -17.46
N LEU A 178 18.29 -5.62 -16.56
CA LEU A 178 19.73 -5.41 -16.67
C LEU A 178 20.44 -5.82 -15.39
N THR A 179 21.62 -6.43 -15.51
CA THR A 179 22.47 -6.80 -14.37
C THR A 179 23.47 -5.70 -14.05
N PHE A 180 23.56 -5.38 -12.77
CA PHE A 180 24.39 -4.32 -12.21
C PHE A 180 25.41 -4.89 -11.22
N PRO A 181 26.62 -4.32 -11.16
CA PRO A 181 27.16 -3.32 -12.08
C PRO A 181 27.37 -3.90 -13.50
N PRO A 182 27.41 -3.06 -14.55
CA PRO A 182 27.85 -3.50 -15.87
C PRO A 182 29.24 -4.15 -15.81
N ALA A 183 29.54 -5.04 -16.75
CA ALA A 183 30.81 -5.75 -16.78
C ALA A 183 32.02 -4.79 -16.67
N GLY A 184 32.96 -5.12 -15.79
CA GLY A 184 34.16 -4.31 -15.52
C GLY A 184 33.94 -3.05 -14.66
N LYS A 185 32.72 -2.79 -14.18
CA LYS A 185 32.44 -1.67 -13.25
C LYS A 185 32.42 -2.15 -11.80
N SER A 186 33.00 -1.37 -10.90
CA SER A 186 33.00 -1.66 -9.47
C SER A 186 31.72 -1.25 -8.75
N ALA A 187 30.90 -0.38 -9.34
CA ALA A 187 29.64 0.04 -8.73
C ALA A 187 28.59 0.45 -9.76
N ALA A 188 27.33 0.39 -9.34
CA ALA A 188 26.21 0.98 -10.05
C ALA A 188 25.12 1.40 -9.06
N SER A 189 24.35 2.42 -9.43
CA SER A 189 23.19 2.90 -8.67
C SER A 189 21.94 2.79 -9.54
N ILE A 190 20.87 2.27 -8.96
CA ILE A 190 19.56 2.11 -9.57
C ILE A 190 18.59 2.97 -8.78
N ARG A 191 18.10 4.03 -9.40
CA ARG A 191 17.22 4.99 -8.76
C ARG A 191 15.83 4.41 -8.51
N TRP A 192 15.21 4.74 -7.39
CA TRP A 192 13.85 4.31 -7.09
C TRP A 192 12.82 4.92 -8.06
N LYS A 193 11.66 4.27 -8.23
CA LYS A 193 10.70 4.58 -9.31
C LYS A 193 10.26 6.05 -9.41
N ASP A 194 10.14 6.74 -8.29
CA ASP A 194 9.64 8.12 -8.22
C ASP A 194 10.68 9.12 -7.71
N ARG A 195 11.97 8.76 -7.76
CA ARG A 195 13.04 9.70 -7.40
C ARG A 195 12.91 10.97 -8.22
N ASP A 196 12.93 12.10 -7.52
CA ASP A 196 12.81 13.41 -8.15
C ASP A 196 13.96 13.61 -9.16
N PRO A 197 13.66 13.92 -10.44
CA PRO A 197 14.67 14.19 -11.45
C PRO A 197 15.60 15.35 -11.06
N GLU A 198 15.08 16.30 -10.29
CA GLU A 198 15.81 17.49 -9.82
C GLU A 198 16.51 17.26 -8.48
N TRP A 199 16.62 16.00 -8.02
CA TRP A 199 17.32 15.68 -6.79
C TRP A 199 18.73 16.28 -6.77
N LYS A 200 19.07 16.93 -5.66
CA LYS A 200 20.39 17.47 -5.38
C LYS A 200 20.88 16.97 -4.03
N ASP A 201 22.18 16.77 -3.92
CA ASP A 201 22.85 16.37 -2.69
C ASP A 201 22.93 17.55 -1.71
N GLN A 202 21.77 17.93 -1.18
CA GLN A 202 21.60 19.07 -0.29
C GLN A 202 20.77 18.64 0.92
N LYS A 203 21.20 19.09 2.09
CA LYS A 203 20.48 18.84 3.34
C LYS A 203 19.06 19.39 3.25
N GLY A 204 18.09 18.55 3.60
CA GLY A 204 16.67 18.93 3.57
C GLY A 204 16.02 18.92 2.19
N PHE A 205 16.69 18.41 1.14
CA PHE A 205 16.03 18.19 -0.14
C PHE A 205 14.80 17.28 0.05
N ARG A 206 13.67 17.67 -0.55
CA ARG A 206 12.45 16.86 -0.62
C ARG A 206 11.85 16.99 -2.01
N GLY A 207 11.73 15.85 -2.68
CA GLY A 207 11.09 15.77 -3.98
C GLY A 207 9.56 15.85 -3.89
N ALA A 208 8.90 16.15 -5.01
CA ALA A 208 7.44 16.30 -5.04
C ALA A 208 6.67 15.02 -4.65
N ARG A 209 7.29 13.85 -4.86
CA ARG A 209 6.75 12.52 -4.51
C ARG A 209 7.55 11.82 -3.42
N ASP A 210 8.36 12.56 -2.67
CA ASP A 210 9.24 11.96 -1.67
C ASP A 210 8.43 11.24 -0.59
N LEU A 211 8.82 9.99 -0.34
CA LEU A 211 8.20 9.14 0.68
C LEU A 211 8.93 9.26 2.02
N ASP A 212 10.15 9.83 2.04
CA ASP A 212 10.89 10.09 3.26
C ASP A 212 10.23 11.24 4.04
N LYS A 213 9.76 10.92 5.24
CA LYS A 213 9.13 11.94 6.10
C LYS A 213 10.13 13.03 6.50
N PRO A 214 9.64 14.21 6.91
CA PRO A 214 10.51 15.28 7.40
C PRO A 214 11.45 14.81 8.52
N PRO A 215 12.63 15.44 8.68
CA PRO A 215 13.54 15.11 9.77
C PRO A 215 12.82 15.17 11.13
N GLY A 216 13.13 14.21 12.01
CA GLY A 216 12.42 14.02 13.29
C GLY A 216 11.23 13.04 13.24
N GLU A 217 10.61 12.84 12.08
CA GLU A 217 9.53 11.85 11.94
C GLU A 217 10.05 10.43 11.66
N TRP A 218 9.32 9.43 12.17
CA TRP A 218 9.67 8.02 12.00
C TRP A 218 9.17 7.47 10.67
N ASN A 219 10.11 7.01 9.86
CA ASN A 219 9.90 6.24 8.64
C ASN A 219 10.02 4.75 8.93
N ARG A 220 9.42 3.92 8.07
CA ARG A 220 9.62 2.47 8.06
C ARG A 220 10.22 2.02 6.73
N MET A 221 11.40 1.43 6.77
CA MET A 221 12.02 0.75 5.64
C MET A 221 11.85 -0.76 5.84
N GLU A 222 11.45 -1.44 4.79
CA GLU A 222 11.34 -2.90 4.77
C GLU A 222 12.14 -3.43 3.60
N VAL A 223 12.85 -4.54 3.81
CA VAL A 223 13.52 -5.27 2.74
C VAL A 223 13.16 -6.74 2.84
N ILE A 224 12.53 -7.25 1.80
CA ILE A 224 12.19 -8.68 1.68
C ILE A 224 13.28 -9.31 0.81
N CYS A 225 14.09 -10.18 1.42
CA CYS A 225 15.10 -10.99 0.75
C CYS A 225 14.61 -12.44 0.72
N GLU A 226 14.16 -12.94 -0.43
CA GLU A 226 13.70 -14.33 -0.60
C GLU A 226 14.51 -15.00 -1.71
N GLY A 227 15.33 -15.99 -1.35
CA GLY A 227 16.34 -16.54 -2.26
C GLY A 227 17.27 -15.45 -2.80
N ASP A 228 17.32 -15.32 -4.12
CA ASP A 228 18.16 -14.36 -4.83
C ASP A 228 17.47 -13.01 -5.13
N SER A 229 16.29 -12.78 -4.53
CA SER A 229 15.40 -11.65 -4.85
C SER A 229 15.25 -10.66 -3.70
N TYR A 230 15.12 -9.38 -4.06
CA TYR A 230 15.03 -8.23 -3.18
C TYR A 230 13.79 -7.41 -3.52
N CYS A 231 13.00 -7.06 -2.52
CA CYS A 231 11.95 -6.04 -2.62
C CYS A 231 12.14 -5.02 -1.51
N ILE A 232 12.31 -3.74 -1.87
CA ILE A 232 12.51 -2.65 -0.93
C ILE A 232 11.21 -1.84 -0.85
N LEU A 233 10.71 -1.65 0.37
CA LEU A 233 9.54 -0.82 0.65
C LEU A 233 9.92 0.32 1.59
N LEU A 234 9.43 1.52 1.27
CA LEU A 234 9.49 2.68 2.16
C LEU A 234 8.07 3.11 2.52
N ASN A 235 7.78 3.17 3.82
CA ASN A 235 6.48 3.54 4.37
C ASN A 235 5.31 2.72 3.77
N GLY A 236 5.59 1.45 3.45
CA GLY A 236 4.66 0.49 2.84
C GLY A 236 4.50 0.61 1.32
N VAL A 237 5.34 1.39 0.64
CA VAL A 237 5.34 1.52 -0.82
C VAL A 237 6.59 0.86 -1.39
N VAL A 238 6.44 -0.04 -2.37
CA VAL A 238 7.58 -0.60 -3.10
C VAL A 238 8.30 0.50 -3.86
N VAL A 239 9.57 0.70 -3.54
CA VAL A 239 10.43 1.72 -4.14
C VAL A 239 11.43 1.13 -5.14
N ASN A 240 11.86 -0.12 -4.94
CA ASN A 240 12.81 -0.80 -5.80
C ASN A 240 12.72 -2.33 -5.67
N GLU A 241 13.08 -3.06 -6.73
CA GLU A 241 13.14 -4.52 -6.75
C GLU A 241 14.36 -5.02 -7.54
N GLY A 242 14.90 -6.15 -7.14
CA GLY A 242 15.97 -6.85 -7.85
C GLY A 242 15.87 -8.37 -7.70
N ARG A 243 16.54 -9.10 -8.59
CA ARG A 243 16.59 -10.57 -8.61
C ARG A 243 17.95 -11.05 -9.05
N LYS A 244 18.22 -12.36 -8.96
CA LYS A 244 19.51 -12.95 -9.34
C LYS A 244 20.69 -12.31 -8.60
N ALA A 245 20.47 -12.00 -7.34
CA ALA A 245 21.50 -11.46 -6.49
C ALA A 245 22.66 -12.45 -6.34
N GLN A 246 23.87 -11.93 -6.38
CA GLN A 246 25.08 -12.70 -6.10
C GLN A 246 25.96 -11.85 -5.20
N PRO A 247 26.27 -12.29 -3.96
CA PRO A 247 25.68 -13.44 -3.28
C PRO A 247 24.20 -13.19 -2.91
N ASP A 248 23.46 -14.28 -2.69
CA ASP A 248 22.07 -14.32 -2.21
C ASP A 248 21.98 -14.28 -0.67
N SER A 249 23.13 -14.13 0.00
CA SER A 249 23.23 -14.12 1.45
C SER A 249 24.49 -13.39 1.92
N GLY A 250 24.51 -12.92 3.17
CA GLY A 250 25.68 -12.26 3.75
C GLY A 250 25.36 -11.45 5.00
N PHE A 251 26.31 -10.61 5.43
CA PHE A 251 26.12 -9.79 6.62
C PHE A 251 25.16 -8.61 6.37
N ILE A 252 24.48 -8.17 7.42
CA ILE A 252 23.61 -6.99 7.40
C ILE A 252 24.31 -5.89 8.18
N GLY A 253 24.44 -4.70 7.59
CA GLY A 253 25.17 -3.59 8.19
C GLY A 253 24.48 -2.24 8.05
N VAL A 254 24.93 -1.30 8.87
CA VAL A 254 24.50 0.08 8.87
C VAL A 254 25.71 0.96 8.61
N GLN A 255 25.56 1.83 7.63
CA GLN A 255 26.57 2.81 7.28
C GLN A 255 26.65 3.92 8.32
N ASN A 256 27.88 4.35 8.61
CA ASN A 256 28.17 5.59 9.31
C ASN A 256 28.88 6.50 8.31
N GLU A 257 28.18 7.52 7.81
CA GLU A 257 28.74 8.43 6.81
C GLU A 257 28.35 9.87 7.14
N TRP A 258 28.92 10.43 8.21
CA TRP A 258 28.81 11.85 8.51
C TRP A 258 27.40 12.43 8.69
N ALA A 259 26.38 11.62 8.88
CA ALA A 259 25.04 12.06 9.21
C ALA A 259 24.45 11.25 10.37
N GLU A 260 23.67 11.93 11.19
CA GLU A 260 23.00 11.31 12.33
C GLU A 260 21.67 10.65 11.93
N CYS A 261 21.48 9.43 12.39
CA CYS A 261 20.26 8.64 12.17
C CYS A 261 19.89 7.90 13.45
N PHE A 262 18.60 7.80 13.74
CA PHE A 262 18.08 7.04 14.87
C PHE A 262 17.24 5.88 14.36
N MET A 263 17.37 4.71 14.97
CA MET A 263 16.59 3.51 14.66
C MET A 263 15.97 2.97 15.94
N ARG A 264 14.64 2.90 16.02
CA ARG A 264 13.93 2.35 17.21
C ARG A 264 13.45 0.93 17.01
N ARG A 265 13.55 0.42 15.79
CA ARG A 265 13.19 -0.93 15.40
C ARG A 265 14.15 -1.36 14.32
N PHE A 266 14.75 -2.53 14.49
CA PHE A 266 15.59 -3.14 13.46
C PHE A 266 15.56 -4.65 13.63
N GLU A 267 14.70 -5.30 12.86
CA GLU A 267 14.31 -6.70 13.08
C GLU A 267 14.43 -7.50 11.79
N LEU A 268 14.75 -8.79 11.92
CA LEU A 268 14.63 -9.78 10.86
C LEU A 268 13.51 -10.74 11.21
N TRP A 269 12.64 -11.00 10.26
CA TRP A 269 11.53 -11.93 10.38
C TRP A 269 11.68 -13.07 9.36
N PRO A 270 11.15 -14.27 9.66
CA PRO A 270 10.94 -15.26 8.61
C PRO A 270 10.05 -14.67 7.50
N ILE A 271 10.31 -15.04 6.25
CA ILE A 271 9.47 -14.64 5.11
C ILE A 271 8.00 -15.01 5.39
N GLY A 272 7.11 -14.04 5.19
CA GLY A 272 5.66 -14.18 5.43
C GLY A 272 5.23 -14.14 6.90
N ALA A 273 6.16 -14.14 7.87
CA ALA A 273 5.82 -14.10 9.30
C ALA A 273 5.64 -12.67 9.85
N PHE A 274 6.21 -11.67 9.18
CA PHE A 274 5.98 -10.28 9.56
C PHE A 274 4.55 -9.85 9.20
N THR A 275 3.75 -9.61 10.23
CA THR A 275 2.54 -8.81 10.14
C THR A 275 2.81 -7.50 10.85
N GLU A 276 2.68 -6.38 10.15
CA GLU A 276 2.75 -5.09 10.83
C GLU A 276 1.60 -5.04 11.83
N LYS A 277 1.92 -5.08 13.12
CA LYS A 277 0.99 -4.67 14.16
C LYS A 277 0.85 -3.17 13.99
N THR A 278 -0.05 -2.73 13.13
CA THR A 278 -0.39 -1.31 13.02
C THR A 278 -0.97 -0.91 14.37
N GLY A 279 -0.12 -0.44 15.28
CA GLY A 279 -0.57 0.45 16.35
C GLY A 279 -1.31 1.55 15.63
N LYS A 280 -2.65 1.55 15.77
CA LYS A 280 -3.62 2.33 14.98
C LYS A 280 -2.94 3.50 14.28
N ARG A 281 -2.55 3.31 13.01
CA ARG A 281 -2.22 4.46 12.17
C ARG A 281 -3.57 5.09 11.87
N THR A 282 -4.00 6.00 12.74
CA THR A 282 -5.15 6.86 12.51
C THR A 282 -4.81 7.64 11.24
N LEU A 283 -5.37 7.24 10.10
CA LEU A 283 -5.64 8.26 9.10
C LEU A 283 -6.54 9.30 9.77
N PRO A 284 -6.43 10.58 9.39
CA PRO A 284 -7.29 11.59 9.96
C PRO A 284 -8.72 11.22 9.58
N ALA A 285 -9.42 10.55 10.50
CA ALA A 285 -10.85 10.67 10.56
C ALA A 285 -11.09 12.17 10.65
N LEU A 286 -11.98 12.69 9.83
CA LEU A 286 -12.33 14.10 10.01
C LEU A 286 -12.81 14.26 11.47
N PRO A 287 -12.31 15.24 12.24
CA PRO A 287 -12.92 15.53 13.53
C PRO A 287 -14.37 15.98 13.29
N PRO A 288 -15.30 15.73 14.22
CA PRO A 288 -16.70 16.14 14.06
C PRO A 288 -16.91 17.62 13.71
N ALA A 289 -15.97 18.50 14.09
CA ALA A 289 -16.00 19.92 13.72
C ALA A 289 -15.79 20.15 12.21
N GLU A 290 -14.93 19.36 11.56
CA GLU A 290 -14.60 19.43 10.12
C GLU A 290 -15.57 18.63 9.24
N TRP A 291 -16.49 17.85 9.82
CA TRP A 291 -17.54 17.15 9.09
C TRP A 291 -18.47 18.14 8.37
N SER A 292 -18.78 17.83 7.12
CA SER A 292 -19.82 18.56 6.38
C SER A 292 -21.19 18.42 7.08
N PRO A 293 -22.16 19.29 6.78
CA PRO A 293 -23.52 19.13 7.32
C PRO A 293 -24.12 17.74 7.02
N GLY A 294 -23.90 17.21 5.81
CA GLY A 294 -24.29 15.87 5.42
C GLY A 294 -23.57 14.78 6.22
N ASP A 295 -22.27 14.91 6.47
CA ASP A 295 -21.50 13.97 7.30
C ASP A 295 -22.02 13.96 8.75
N LYS A 296 -22.22 15.14 9.35
CA LYS A 296 -22.78 15.29 10.70
C LYS A 296 -24.14 14.61 10.82
N ARG A 297 -25.01 14.85 9.84
CA ARG A 297 -26.36 14.29 9.86
C ARG A 297 -26.35 12.78 9.62
N LEU A 298 -25.54 12.29 8.69
CA LEU A 298 -25.39 10.85 8.44
C LEU A 298 -24.81 10.11 9.65
N ALA A 299 -23.76 10.65 10.25
CA ALA A 299 -23.13 10.10 11.44
C ALA A 299 -24.06 10.10 12.66
N SER A 300 -24.98 11.07 12.77
CA SER A 300 -25.95 11.11 13.88
C SER A 300 -26.89 9.90 13.94
N PHE A 301 -27.01 9.13 12.85
CA PHE A 301 -27.79 7.89 12.86
C PHE A 301 -27.04 6.70 13.49
N ARG A 302 -25.74 6.81 13.72
CA ARG A 302 -24.96 5.75 14.37
C ARG A 302 -25.36 5.68 15.85
N LYS A 303 -26.22 4.73 16.21
CA LYS A 303 -26.72 4.56 17.59
C LYS A 303 -25.65 4.03 18.57
N THR A 304 -24.62 3.34 18.09
CA THR A 304 -23.58 2.72 18.92
C THR A 304 -22.16 3.16 18.52
N SER A 305 -21.34 3.52 19.51
CA SER A 305 -20.04 4.18 19.33
C SER A 305 -18.77 3.31 19.28
N PRO A 306 -18.73 2.02 18.90
CA PRO A 306 -17.44 1.48 18.50
C PRO A 306 -17.08 2.04 17.12
N GLY A 307 -16.11 2.97 17.11
CA GLY A 307 -15.16 3.16 16.01
C GLY A 307 -15.67 3.74 14.68
N LEU A 308 -16.75 4.56 14.65
CA LEU A 308 -17.13 5.30 13.44
C LEU A 308 -15.92 6.11 12.94
N THR A 309 -15.53 5.85 11.70
CA THR A 309 -14.42 6.56 11.03
C THR A 309 -14.93 7.19 9.75
N VAL A 310 -14.80 8.50 9.60
CA VAL A 310 -15.17 9.22 8.36
C VAL A 310 -13.90 9.62 7.64
N LEU A 311 -13.68 9.04 6.46
CA LEU A 311 -12.48 9.27 5.65
C LEU A 311 -12.81 10.22 4.49
N PRO A 312 -12.00 11.25 4.24
CA PRO A 312 -12.04 11.91 2.93
C PRO A 312 -11.59 10.92 1.85
N LEU A 313 -12.28 10.90 0.70
CA LEU A 313 -11.81 10.08 -0.41
C LEU A 313 -10.60 10.70 -1.11
N TRP A 314 -10.64 12.01 -1.38
CA TRP A 314 -9.59 12.71 -2.10
C TRP A 314 -8.64 13.43 -1.14
N PRO A 315 -7.35 13.56 -1.49
CA PRO A 315 -6.37 14.26 -0.64
C PRO A 315 -6.64 15.77 -0.58
N GLY A 316 -5.85 16.49 0.22
CA GLY A 316 -5.97 17.93 0.37
C GLY A 316 -7.27 18.33 1.06
N ASP A 317 -8.05 19.21 0.42
CA ASP A 317 -9.29 19.75 0.99
C ASP A 317 -10.51 18.82 0.82
N GLY A 318 -10.29 17.60 0.34
CA GLY A 318 -11.33 16.58 0.08
C GLY A 318 -12.03 16.72 -1.26
N SER A 319 -11.73 17.75 -2.05
CA SER A 319 -12.22 17.90 -3.42
C SER A 319 -11.27 17.23 -4.42
N ARG A 320 -11.77 16.94 -5.62
CA ARG A 320 -10.95 16.45 -6.74
C ARG A 320 -10.63 17.61 -7.68
N PRO A 321 -9.35 17.86 -8.04
CA PRO A 321 -8.97 19.04 -8.84
C PRO A 321 -9.64 19.17 -10.21
N ASP A 322 -10.05 18.06 -10.83
CA ASP A 322 -10.72 18.03 -12.14
C ASP A 322 -12.25 17.90 -12.04
N ASP A 323 -12.83 18.05 -10.84
CA ASP A 323 -14.27 18.27 -10.71
C ASP A 323 -14.59 19.68 -11.25
N PRO A 324 -15.42 19.82 -12.31
CA PRO A 324 -15.75 21.13 -12.88
C PRO A 324 -16.63 21.99 -11.96
N THR A 325 -17.17 21.43 -10.88
CA THR A 325 -17.96 22.16 -9.88
C THR A 325 -17.49 21.84 -8.46
N PRO A 326 -16.24 22.17 -8.09
CA PRO A 326 -15.69 21.81 -6.78
C PRO A 326 -16.28 22.68 -5.65
N ALA A 327 -16.90 23.82 -6.00
CA ALA A 327 -17.48 24.79 -5.08
C ALA A 327 -18.95 24.51 -4.68
N LEU A 328 -19.53 23.36 -5.09
CA LEU A 328 -20.88 23.00 -4.64
C LEU A 328 -20.93 22.87 -3.11
N SER A 329 -22.01 23.38 -2.52
CA SER A 329 -22.31 23.29 -1.10
C SER A 329 -23.42 22.29 -0.88
N GLU A 330 -23.24 21.37 0.06
CA GLU A 330 -24.21 20.29 0.30
C GLU A 330 -25.60 20.80 0.64
N THR A 331 -26.60 20.16 0.06
CA THR A 331 -28.01 20.41 0.35
C THR A 331 -28.64 19.21 1.06
N MET A 332 -29.69 19.45 1.86
CA MET A 332 -30.46 18.40 2.54
C MET A 332 -31.95 18.47 2.16
N PRO A 333 -32.32 18.10 0.92
CA PRO A 333 -33.67 18.30 0.42
C PRO A 333 -34.71 17.49 1.21
N GLN A 334 -35.77 18.17 1.64
CA GLN A 334 -36.90 17.59 2.36
C GLN A 334 -38.04 17.22 1.41
N ARG A 335 -38.70 16.08 1.66
CA ARG A 335 -39.86 15.61 0.89
C ARG A 335 -41.07 15.22 1.75
N GLY A 336 -41.08 15.61 3.03
CA GLY A 336 -42.17 15.30 3.96
C GLY A 336 -42.16 13.85 4.49
N ASP A 337 -41.12 13.07 4.21
CA ASP A 337 -41.00 11.65 4.58
C ASP A 337 -39.90 11.36 5.61
N ASN A 338 -39.29 12.42 6.17
CA ASN A 338 -38.23 12.36 7.18
C ASN A 338 -37.03 11.48 6.79
N ILE A 339 -36.76 11.32 5.49
CA ILE A 339 -35.59 10.62 4.98
C ILE A 339 -34.46 11.62 4.76
N LEU A 340 -33.29 11.37 5.38
CA LEU A 340 -32.08 12.12 5.02
C LEU A 340 -31.74 11.87 3.54
N ARG A 341 -31.67 12.98 2.80
CA ARG A 341 -31.11 13.06 1.47
C ARG A 341 -29.98 14.07 1.46
N ILE A 342 -28.88 13.76 0.79
CA ILE A 342 -27.73 14.66 0.66
C ILE A 342 -27.55 14.98 -0.82
N GLY A 343 -27.67 16.25 -1.21
CA GLY A 343 -27.42 16.75 -2.56
C GLY A 343 -26.12 17.56 -2.63
N ASP A 344 -25.70 17.89 -3.85
CA ASP A 344 -24.60 18.84 -4.11
C ASP A 344 -23.28 18.49 -3.41
N VAL A 345 -22.98 17.19 -3.34
CA VAL A 345 -21.73 16.67 -2.80
C VAL A 345 -20.57 16.95 -3.78
N SER A 346 -19.63 17.78 -3.35
CA SER A 346 -18.34 18.06 -4.02
C SER A 346 -17.15 17.38 -3.33
N LYS A 347 -17.26 17.14 -2.03
CA LYS A 347 -16.22 16.55 -1.17
C LYS A 347 -16.68 15.18 -0.67
N PRO A 348 -16.42 14.09 -1.42
CA PRO A 348 -16.94 12.79 -1.09
C PRO A 348 -16.18 12.17 0.09
N THR A 349 -16.93 11.46 0.94
CA THR A 349 -16.42 10.81 2.14
C THR A 349 -16.86 9.35 2.21
N LEU A 350 -16.07 8.54 2.91
CA LEU A 350 -16.39 7.15 3.22
C LEU A 350 -16.60 7.00 4.72
N HIS A 351 -17.83 6.68 5.11
CA HIS A 351 -18.20 6.44 6.50
C HIS A 351 -18.04 4.96 6.82
N LEU A 352 -16.98 4.61 7.54
CA LEU A 352 -16.71 3.25 8.01
C LEU A 352 -17.41 2.98 9.34
N TRP A 353 -18.28 1.99 9.29
CA TRP A 353 -19.21 1.55 10.31
C TRP A 353 -18.82 0.11 10.68
N PRO A 354 -17.84 -0.10 11.59
CA PRO A 354 -17.42 -1.44 11.97
C PRO A 354 -18.52 -2.16 12.73
N ALA A 355 -18.65 -3.47 12.50
CA ALA A 355 -19.51 -4.31 13.32
C ALA A 355 -18.92 -4.48 14.73
N ALA A 356 -19.77 -4.72 15.74
CA ALA A 356 -19.31 -4.95 17.11
C ALA A 356 -18.45 -6.22 17.21
N THR A 357 -18.77 -7.24 16.40
CA THR A 357 -17.98 -8.48 16.25
C THR A 357 -17.72 -8.69 14.76
N PRO A 358 -16.63 -8.11 14.21
CA PRO A 358 -16.38 -8.14 12.78
C PRO A 358 -15.93 -9.54 12.31
N ASN A 359 -16.50 -10.02 11.20
CA ASN A 359 -16.18 -11.30 10.57
C ASN A 359 -15.15 -11.18 9.42
N GLY A 360 -14.50 -10.03 9.32
CA GLY A 360 -13.51 -9.71 8.29
C GLY A 360 -14.09 -9.33 6.92
N LYS A 361 -15.40 -9.43 6.68
CA LYS A 361 -16.02 -8.93 5.43
C LYS A 361 -16.27 -7.42 5.53
N CYS A 362 -16.19 -6.75 4.38
CA CYS A 362 -16.64 -5.37 4.24
C CYS A 362 -17.60 -5.22 3.07
N VAL A 363 -18.66 -4.41 3.25
CA VAL A 363 -19.57 -4.02 2.18
C VAL A 363 -19.62 -2.50 2.09
N ILE A 364 -19.22 -1.97 0.93
CA ILE A 364 -19.34 -0.54 0.63
C ILE A 364 -20.72 -0.28 0.03
N ILE A 365 -21.49 0.61 0.65
CA ILE A 365 -22.86 0.96 0.29
C ILE A 365 -22.86 2.19 -0.61
N PHE A 366 -23.54 2.08 -1.75
CA PHE A 366 -23.83 3.15 -2.69
C PHE A 366 -25.31 3.53 -2.58
N PRO A 367 -25.66 4.61 -1.84
CA PRO A 367 -27.06 5.06 -1.74
C PRO A 367 -27.64 5.40 -3.12
N GLY A 368 -28.96 5.28 -3.30
CA GLY A 368 -29.63 5.69 -4.53
C GLY A 368 -29.88 7.21 -4.60
N GLY A 369 -30.73 7.63 -5.53
CA GLY A 369 -31.09 9.04 -5.75
C GLY A 369 -30.85 9.58 -7.17
N GLY A 370 -30.80 8.69 -8.16
CA GLY A 370 -30.76 9.08 -9.58
C GLY A 370 -29.46 9.78 -10.01
N TYR A 371 -28.38 9.67 -9.23
CA TYR A 371 -27.16 10.48 -9.37
C TYR A 371 -27.36 11.99 -9.21
N ASN A 372 -28.46 12.43 -8.58
CA ASN A 372 -28.73 13.84 -8.28
C ASN A 372 -28.63 14.14 -6.79
N ILE A 373 -29.00 13.17 -5.96
CA ILE A 373 -28.91 13.19 -4.50
C ILE A 373 -28.47 11.80 -4.02
N LEU A 374 -28.17 11.69 -2.73
CA LEU A 374 -27.94 10.44 -2.02
C LEU A 374 -29.06 10.19 -1.03
N ALA A 375 -29.75 9.06 -1.15
CA ALA A 375 -30.76 8.56 -0.20
C ALA A 375 -30.14 8.01 1.10
N ALA A 376 -29.30 8.83 1.75
CA ALA A 376 -28.28 8.39 2.70
C ALA A 376 -28.77 7.71 3.99
N GLN A 377 -30.05 7.84 4.37
CA GLN A 377 -30.61 7.13 5.53
C GLN A 377 -31.07 5.71 5.19
N HIS A 378 -32.24 5.58 4.54
CA HIS A 378 -32.87 4.28 4.27
C HIS A 378 -32.11 3.37 3.30
N GLU A 379 -31.22 3.94 2.48
CA GLU A 379 -30.34 3.20 1.56
C GLU A 379 -28.86 3.33 1.95
N GLY A 380 -28.59 3.83 3.16
CA GLY A 380 -27.26 4.04 3.71
C GLY A 380 -27.18 3.58 5.16
N SER A 381 -27.48 4.46 6.13
CA SER A 381 -27.33 4.14 7.56
C SER A 381 -28.18 2.95 8.03
N GLU A 382 -29.43 2.81 7.57
CA GLU A 382 -30.28 1.65 7.92
C GLU A 382 -29.67 0.33 7.41
N ILE A 383 -29.00 0.37 6.25
CA ILE A 383 -28.31 -0.77 5.64
C ILE A 383 -27.01 -1.08 6.36
N ALA A 384 -26.28 -0.04 6.78
CA ALA A 384 -25.07 -0.20 7.58
C ALA A 384 -25.38 -0.85 8.93
N GLU A 385 -26.47 -0.44 9.59
CA GLU A 385 -26.95 -1.10 10.82
C GLU A 385 -27.28 -2.58 10.59
N TRP A 386 -28.01 -2.90 9.50
CA TRP A 386 -28.33 -4.29 9.15
C TRP A 386 -27.08 -5.13 8.86
N LEU A 387 -26.13 -4.64 8.05
CA LEU A 387 -24.87 -5.36 7.79
C LEU A 387 -24.06 -5.60 9.07
N ASN A 388 -24.02 -4.61 9.98
CA ASN A 388 -23.33 -4.74 11.25
C ASN A 388 -23.94 -5.82 12.15
N GLN A 389 -25.25 -6.04 12.11
CA GLN A 389 -25.90 -7.15 12.82
C GLN A 389 -25.38 -8.52 12.35
N GLN A 390 -24.89 -8.60 11.09
CA GLN A 390 -24.39 -9.83 10.50
C GLN A 390 -22.86 -9.98 10.67
N GLY A 391 -22.24 -9.12 11.48
CA GLY A 391 -20.80 -9.09 11.71
C GLY A 391 -20.01 -8.44 10.56
N ILE A 392 -20.65 -7.79 9.60
CA ILE A 392 -19.99 -7.21 8.43
C ILE A 392 -19.69 -5.73 8.67
N THR A 393 -18.46 -5.29 8.39
CA THR A 393 -18.11 -3.86 8.43
C THR A 393 -18.74 -3.14 7.23
N ALA A 394 -19.56 -2.12 7.48
CA ALA A 394 -20.21 -1.34 6.44
C ALA A 394 -19.39 -0.08 6.11
N GLY A 395 -19.37 0.32 4.83
CA GLY A 395 -18.78 1.58 4.38
C GLY A 395 -19.80 2.40 3.59
N ILE A 396 -20.41 3.44 4.16
CA ILE A 396 -21.37 4.27 3.41
C ILE A 396 -20.59 5.28 2.58
N LEU A 397 -20.67 5.18 1.24
CA LEU A 397 -20.01 6.12 0.34
C LEU A 397 -20.92 7.32 0.07
N LYS A 398 -20.53 8.48 0.60
CA LYS A 398 -21.11 9.78 0.23
C LYS A 398 -20.42 10.28 -1.05
N TYR A 399 -20.77 9.70 -2.21
CA TYR A 399 -20.15 10.04 -3.50
C TYR A 399 -20.69 11.35 -4.10
N ARG A 400 -19.93 11.93 -5.04
CA ARG A 400 -20.26 13.19 -5.71
C ARG A 400 -21.56 13.10 -6.50
N VAL A 401 -22.45 14.05 -6.20
CA VAL A 401 -23.73 14.31 -6.87
C VAL A 401 -23.96 15.84 -6.91
N PRO A 402 -24.76 16.37 -7.84
CA PRO A 402 -25.35 15.71 -8.98
C PRO A 402 -24.30 15.32 -10.05
N ARG A 403 -24.73 14.65 -11.12
CA ARG A 403 -23.88 14.50 -12.32
C ARG A 403 -23.34 15.87 -12.77
N ARG A 404 -22.09 15.92 -13.20
CA ARG A 404 -21.46 17.16 -13.64
C ARG A 404 -21.79 17.48 -15.09
N LYS A 405 -22.14 18.72 -15.36
CA LYS A 405 -22.26 19.23 -16.73
C LYS A 405 -20.86 19.24 -17.38
N GLY A 406 -20.76 18.79 -18.62
CA GLY A 406 -19.50 18.77 -19.36
C GLY A 406 -18.61 17.54 -19.10
N LEU A 407 -19.03 16.61 -18.24
CA LEU A 407 -18.41 15.29 -18.12
C LEU A 407 -19.34 14.20 -18.62
N GLU A 408 -18.76 13.07 -19.02
CA GLU A 408 -19.52 11.86 -19.31
C GLU A 408 -20.37 11.45 -18.10
N LYS A 409 -21.53 10.85 -18.37
CA LYS A 409 -22.47 10.47 -17.32
C LYS A 409 -21.77 9.54 -16.32
N HIS A 410 -22.03 9.77 -15.04
CA HIS A 410 -21.54 8.97 -13.91
C HIS A 410 -20.04 9.05 -13.60
N THR A 411 -19.26 9.79 -14.38
CA THR A 411 -17.79 9.93 -14.23
C THR A 411 -17.36 10.13 -12.77
N VAL A 412 -17.88 11.18 -12.10
CA VAL A 412 -17.47 11.51 -10.73
C VAL A 412 -17.85 10.43 -9.71
N ALA A 413 -19.01 9.80 -9.86
CA ALA A 413 -19.46 8.75 -8.97
C ALA A 413 -18.67 7.46 -9.16
N MET A 414 -18.32 7.11 -10.41
CA MET A 414 -17.48 5.96 -10.73
C MET A 414 -16.06 6.10 -10.17
N GLN A 415 -15.47 7.30 -10.27
CA GLN A 415 -14.17 7.61 -9.68
C GLN A 415 -14.19 7.45 -8.16
N ASP A 416 -15.22 7.99 -7.51
CA ASP A 416 -15.38 7.89 -6.06
C ASP A 416 -15.59 6.43 -5.60
N ALA A 417 -16.37 5.65 -6.35
CA ALA A 417 -16.59 4.23 -6.08
C ALA A 417 -15.31 3.41 -6.20
N GLN A 418 -14.56 3.55 -7.30
CA GLN A 418 -13.28 2.89 -7.47
C GLN A 418 -12.33 3.24 -6.33
N ARG A 419 -12.22 4.54 -6.02
CA ARG A 419 -11.31 5.02 -4.98
C ARG A 419 -11.68 4.52 -3.59
N ALA A 420 -12.97 4.46 -3.27
CA ALA A 420 -13.45 3.89 -2.01
C ALA A 420 -13.02 2.42 -1.85
N ILE A 421 -13.19 1.59 -2.88
CA ILE A 421 -12.78 0.18 -2.87
C ILE A 421 -11.26 0.07 -2.68
N ARG A 422 -10.49 0.89 -3.40
CA ARG A 422 -9.03 0.94 -3.31
C ARG A 422 -8.53 1.35 -1.92
N ILE A 423 -9.16 2.35 -1.29
CA ILE A 423 -8.83 2.79 0.07
C ILE A 423 -9.10 1.67 1.07
N ILE A 424 -10.27 1.01 1.01
CA ILE A 424 -10.57 -0.11 1.91
C ILE A 424 -9.60 -1.27 1.69
N ARG A 425 -9.30 -1.63 0.45
CA ARG A 425 -8.41 -2.77 0.14
C ARG A 425 -6.96 -2.52 0.56
N SER A 426 -6.41 -1.35 0.24
CA SER A 426 -5.03 -1.00 0.61
C SER A 426 -4.84 -0.82 2.11
N ARG A 427 -5.93 -0.58 2.85
CA ARG A 427 -5.94 -0.40 4.31
C ARG A 427 -6.70 -1.51 5.05
N ALA A 428 -6.90 -2.66 4.42
CA ALA A 428 -7.78 -3.69 4.98
C ALA A 428 -7.34 -4.12 6.39
N ASP A 429 -6.03 -4.22 6.62
CA ASP A 429 -5.43 -4.54 7.92
C ASP A 429 -5.75 -3.47 8.99
N ASP A 430 -5.76 -2.18 8.64
CA ASP A 430 -6.09 -1.09 9.59
C ASP A 430 -7.51 -1.21 10.14
N PHE A 431 -8.39 -1.89 9.41
CA PHE A 431 -9.82 -2.01 9.70
C PHE A 431 -10.24 -3.41 10.12
N GLY A 432 -9.31 -4.36 10.19
CA GLY A 432 -9.63 -5.78 10.43
C GLY A 432 -10.49 -6.39 9.32
N ILE A 433 -10.30 -5.96 8.07
CA ILE A 433 -11.01 -6.43 6.87
C ILE A 433 -10.09 -7.37 6.10
N ARG A 434 -10.62 -8.46 5.53
CA ARG A 434 -9.90 -9.32 4.60
C ARG A 434 -9.88 -8.69 3.20
N ARG A 435 -8.71 -8.64 2.57
CA ARG A 435 -8.50 -7.94 1.27
C ARG A 435 -9.28 -8.52 0.09
N ASP A 436 -9.67 -9.79 0.21
CA ASP A 436 -10.39 -10.61 -0.76
C ASP A 436 -11.91 -10.71 -0.46
N GLN A 437 -12.41 -9.91 0.49
CA GLN A 437 -13.79 -9.97 0.98
C GLN A 437 -14.43 -8.59 1.08
N ILE A 438 -14.21 -7.78 0.05
CA ILE A 438 -14.72 -6.42 -0.08
C ILE A 438 -15.80 -6.41 -1.16
N GLY A 439 -17.05 -6.44 -0.73
CA GLY A 439 -18.21 -6.33 -1.61
C GLY A 439 -18.70 -4.90 -1.78
N VAL A 440 -19.54 -4.70 -2.79
CA VAL A 440 -20.28 -3.44 -2.98
C VAL A 440 -21.78 -3.73 -3.06
N LEU A 441 -22.57 -2.87 -2.42
CA LEU A 441 -24.03 -2.95 -2.37
C LEU A 441 -24.58 -1.60 -2.78
N GLY A 442 -25.56 -1.56 -3.67
CA GLY A 442 -26.10 -0.28 -4.13
C GLY A 442 -27.57 -0.34 -4.49
N PHE A 443 -28.27 0.76 -4.31
CA PHE A 443 -29.72 0.86 -4.51
C PHE A 443 -30.06 1.75 -5.70
N SER A 444 -30.96 1.34 -6.59
CA SER A 444 -31.40 2.19 -7.72
C SER A 444 -30.20 2.66 -8.57
N ALA A 445 -29.93 3.96 -8.63
CA ALA A 445 -28.73 4.55 -9.21
C ALA A 445 -27.42 4.06 -8.57
N GLY A 446 -27.41 3.79 -7.27
CA GLY A 446 -26.31 3.12 -6.58
C GLY A 446 -26.15 1.66 -7.03
N GLY A 447 -27.24 0.98 -7.38
CA GLY A 447 -27.20 -0.37 -7.95
C GLY A 447 -26.58 -0.38 -9.36
N HIS A 448 -26.83 0.67 -10.15
CA HIS A 448 -26.06 0.93 -11.38
C HIS A 448 -24.57 1.13 -11.08
N LEU A 449 -24.25 1.94 -10.06
CA LEU A 449 -22.86 2.20 -9.66
C LEU A 449 -22.14 0.94 -9.18
N THR A 450 -22.82 0.01 -8.52
CA THR A 450 -22.31 -1.33 -8.19
C THR A 450 -21.83 -2.07 -9.43
N MET A 451 -22.63 -2.07 -10.50
CA MET A 451 -22.27 -2.72 -11.76
C MET A 451 -21.14 -1.98 -12.47
N LEU A 452 -21.18 -0.65 -12.53
CA LEU A 452 -20.10 0.16 -13.12
C LEU A 452 -18.77 -0.06 -12.41
N ALA A 453 -18.75 -0.08 -11.07
CA ALA A 453 -17.53 -0.28 -10.29
C ALA A 453 -16.85 -1.61 -10.62
N PHE A 454 -17.63 -2.66 -10.91
CA PHE A 454 -17.10 -3.94 -11.38
C PHE A 454 -16.67 -3.91 -12.84
N HIS A 455 -17.56 -3.51 -13.76
CA HIS A 455 -17.28 -3.53 -15.20
C HIS A 455 -16.08 -2.66 -15.59
N HIS A 456 -15.87 -1.57 -14.86
CA HIS A 456 -14.77 -0.64 -15.08
C HIS A 456 -13.66 -0.77 -14.04
N ALA A 457 -13.60 -1.85 -13.27
CA ALA A 457 -12.61 -2.01 -12.20
C ALA A 457 -11.15 -1.85 -12.65
N GLY A 458 -10.85 -2.26 -13.90
CA GLY A 458 -9.53 -2.13 -14.52
C GLY A 458 -9.31 -0.83 -15.30
N ALA A 459 -10.34 0.00 -15.47
CA ALA A 459 -10.22 1.26 -16.19
C ALA A 459 -9.60 2.34 -15.29
N GLN A 460 -8.64 3.09 -15.83
CA GLN A 460 -8.12 4.30 -15.20
C GLN A 460 -9.13 5.43 -15.41
N THR A 461 -10.04 5.61 -14.45
CA THR A 461 -11.08 6.64 -14.53
C THR A 461 -10.62 7.99 -13.96
N TYR A 462 -9.43 8.01 -13.36
CA TYR A 462 -8.74 9.17 -12.81
C TYR A 462 -7.24 8.90 -12.72
N GLU A 463 -6.41 9.94 -12.75
CA GLU A 463 -4.97 9.84 -12.49
C GLU A 463 -4.70 9.43 -11.03
N PRO A 464 -3.86 8.42 -10.77
CA PRO A 464 -3.48 8.03 -9.41
C PRO A 464 -2.98 9.23 -8.59
N VAL A 465 -3.56 9.43 -7.41
CA VAL A 465 -3.26 10.56 -6.51
C VAL A 465 -2.48 10.15 -5.27
N ASP A 466 -2.54 8.88 -4.84
CA ASP A 466 -1.76 8.35 -3.72
C ASP A 466 -1.59 6.83 -3.76
N ARG A 467 -0.95 6.26 -2.72
CA ARG A 467 -0.68 4.81 -2.60
C ARG A 467 -1.92 3.93 -2.66
N HIS A 468 -3.11 4.47 -2.32
CA HIS A 468 -4.34 3.66 -2.35
C HIS A 468 -4.65 3.24 -3.78
N ASP A 469 -4.26 4.04 -4.77
CA ASP A 469 -4.52 3.79 -6.18
C ASP A 469 -3.77 2.60 -6.78
N GLN A 470 -2.78 2.06 -6.05
CA GLN A 470 -2.09 0.80 -6.40
C GLN A 470 -2.94 -0.44 -6.08
N ALA A 471 -3.93 -0.34 -5.21
CA ALA A 471 -4.84 -1.44 -4.95
C ALA A 471 -5.81 -1.65 -6.13
N SER A 472 -6.24 -2.89 -6.31
CA SER A 472 -7.34 -3.20 -7.23
C SER A 472 -8.61 -2.44 -6.81
N ALA A 473 -9.36 -1.92 -7.78
CA ALA A 473 -10.72 -1.38 -7.56
C ALA A 473 -11.83 -2.43 -7.77
N ARG A 474 -11.48 -3.68 -8.09
CA ARG A 474 -12.47 -4.73 -8.39
C ARG A 474 -13.19 -5.18 -7.11
N PRO A 475 -14.52 -5.12 -6.99
CA PRO A 475 -15.23 -5.74 -5.86
C PRO A 475 -15.11 -7.26 -5.87
N ASP A 476 -15.14 -7.88 -4.69
CA ASP A 476 -15.07 -9.33 -4.53
C ASP A 476 -16.44 -10.01 -4.68
N PHE A 477 -17.54 -9.28 -4.39
CA PHE A 477 -18.93 -9.69 -4.59
C PHE A 477 -19.86 -8.47 -4.77
N LEU A 478 -21.01 -8.66 -5.41
CA LEU A 478 -21.90 -7.58 -5.87
C LEU A 478 -23.33 -7.75 -5.35
N LEU A 479 -23.91 -6.66 -4.86
CA LEU A 479 -25.30 -6.59 -4.39
C LEU A 479 -26.06 -5.38 -4.99
N PRO A 480 -26.36 -5.36 -6.30
CA PRO A 480 -27.25 -4.36 -6.87
C PRO A 480 -28.71 -4.64 -6.44
N ILE A 481 -29.31 -3.72 -5.71
CA ILE A 481 -30.68 -3.80 -5.20
C ILE A 481 -31.58 -2.87 -6.04
N TYR A 482 -32.61 -3.43 -6.67
CA TYR A 482 -33.48 -2.79 -7.67
C TYR A 482 -32.72 -1.83 -8.60
N PRO A 483 -31.64 -2.28 -9.26
CA PRO A 483 -30.75 -1.40 -9.99
C PRO A 483 -31.48 -0.66 -11.11
N ALA A 484 -31.27 0.65 -11.17
CA ALA A 484 -31.72 1.48 -12.28
C ALA A 484 -30.67 1.46 -13.41
N TYR A 485 -31.04 1.95 -14.58
CA TYR A 485 -30.10 2.26 -15.67
C TYR A 485 -29.24 1.08 -16.18
N LEU A 486 -29.64 -0.18 -16.00
CA LEU A 486 -28.93 -1.32 -16.61
C LEU A 486 -29.13 -1.42 -18.12
N THR A 487 -30.12 -0.69 -18.64
CA THR A 487 -30.48 -0.59 -20.06
C THR A 487 -30.54 0.87 -20.49
N GLU A 488 -30.28 1.14 -21.77
CA GLU A 488 -30.31 2.49 -22.36
C GLU A 488 -31.65 3.21 -22.13
N ARG A 489 -32.72 2.45 -22.26
CA ARG A 489 -34.09 2.85 -21.92
C ARG A 489 -34.58 1.94 -20.81
N ARG A 490 -35.35 2.49 -19.88
CA ARG A 490 -35.91 1.78 -18.73
C ARG A 490 -36.54 0.42 -19.07
N GLU A 491 -37.23 0.33 -20.20
CA GLU A 491 -37.96 -0.86 -20.66
C GLU A 491 -37.42 -1.41 -22.00
N GLY A 492 -36.22 -1.00 -22.43
CA GLY A 492 -35.67 -1.32 -23.75
C GLY A 492 -34.72 -2.52 -23.76
N PRO A 493 -34.66 -3.31 -24.85
CA PRO A 493 -33.80 -4.49 -24.97
C PRO A 493 -32.34 -4.12 -25.36
N SER A 494 -31.83 -2.98 -24.88
CA SER A 494 -30.43 -2.59 -25.10
C SER A 494 -29.76 -2.30 -23.77
N ILE A 495 -28.68 -3.03 -23.49
CA ILE A 495 -27.88 -2.86 -22.29
C ILE A 495 -27.19 -1.49 -22.33
N ASP A 496 -27.04 -0.84 -21.17
CA ASP A 496 -26.25 0.38 -21.06
C ASP A 496 -24.88 0.17 -21.74
N PRO A 497 -24.43 1.09 -22.63
CA PRO A 497 -23.14 0.99 -23.30
C PRO A 497 -21.95 0.80 -22.37
N LEU A 498 -22.03 1.29 -21.13
CA LEU A 498 -21.01 1.10 -20.09
C LEU A 498 -21.02 -0.30 -19.47
N LEU A 499 -22.09 -1.08 -19.68
CA LEU A 499 -22.25 -2.43 -19.14
C LEU A 499 -22.31 -3.52 -20.22
N ARG A 500 -22.37 -3.15 -21.51
CA ARG A 500 -22.56 -4.09 -22.63
C ARG A 500 -21.44 -5.12 -22.78
N ILE A 501 -20.22 -4.81 -22.35
CA ILE A 501 -19.09 -5.74 -22.38
C ILE A 501 -19.18 -6.59 -21.12
N ILE A 502 -19.71 -7.81 -21.26
CA ILE A 502 -19.82 -8.79 -20.19
C ILE A 502 -18.50 -9.56 -20.08
N PRO A 503 -17.79 -9.51 -18.94
CA PRO A 503 -16.59 -10.34 -18.71
C PRO A 503 -16.92 -11.84 -18.76
N PRO A 504 -15.93 -12.71 -19.02
CA PRO A 504 -16.14 -14.14 -18.97
C PRO A 504 -16.66 -14.61 -17.60
N PRO A 505 -17.48 -15.68 -17.53
CA PRO A 505 -18.12 -16.12 -16.28
C PRO A 505 -17.21 -16.34 -15.09
N ASN A 506 -16.01 -16.87 -15.32
CA ASN A 506 -15.01 -17.12 -14.28
C ASN A 506 -14.38 -15.82 -13.71
N HIS A 507 -14.54 -14.69 -14.39
CA HIS A 507 -14.10 -13.38 -13.91
C HIS A 507 -15.23 -12.60 -13.23
N TYR A 508 -16.48 -13.08 -13.32
CA TYR A 508 -17.63 -12.45 -12.69
C TYR A 508 -17.65 -12.80 -11.19
N PRO A 509 -17.64 -11.82 -10.28
CA PRO A 509 -17.75 -12.08 -8.85
C PRO A 509 -19.15 -12.62 -8.51
N PRO A 510 -19.32 -13.29 -7.36
CA PRO A 510 -20.65 -13.64 -6.87
C PRO A 510 -21.59 -12.42 -6.91
N LEU A 511 -22.77 -12.62 -7.49
CA LEU A 511 -23.78 -11.59 -7.70
C LEU A 511 -25.10 -11.99 -7.03
N PHE A 512 -25.59 -11.14 -6.13
CA PHE A 512 -26.94 -11.22 -5.56
C PHE A 512 -27.74 -9.99 -5.99
N THR A 513 -28.98 -10.17 -6.42
CA THR A 513 -29.86 -9.03 -6.73
C THR A 513 -31.30 -9.30 -6.34
N THR A 514 -32.07 -8.22 -6.20
CA THR A 514 -33.49 -8.28 -5.88
C THR A 514 -34.22 -7.10 -6.49
N VAL A 515 -35.48 -7.30 -6.87
CA VAL A 515 -36.36 -6.26 -7.41
C VAL A 515 -37.82 -6.59 -7.12
N ALA A 516 -38.67 -5.58 -6.97
CA ALA A 516 -40.11 -5.79 -6.93
C ALA A 516 -40.66 -5.88 -8.37
N ALA A 517 -41.64 -6.76 -8.61
CA ALA A 517 -42.21 -6.96 -9.94
C ALA A 517 -42.93 -5.72 -10.49
N ASP A 518 -43.47 -4.87 -9.60
CA ASP A 518 -44.08 -3.58 -9.90
C ASP A 518 -43.07 -2.41 -9.93
N ASP A 519 -41.77 -2.68 -9.81
CA ASP A 519 -40.73 -1.65 -9.94
C ASP A 519 -40.60 -1.24 -11.41
N PRO A 520 -40.64 0.07 -11.73
CA PRO A 520 -40.48 0.54 -13.11
C PRO A 520 -39.14 0.16 -13.75
N PHE A 521 -38.11 -0.17 -12.98
CA PHE A 521 -36.82 -0.63 -13.50
C PHE A 521 -36.70 -2.17 -13.57
N ALA A 522 -37.71 -2.93 -13.12
CA ALA A 522 -37.70 -4.39 -13.19
C ALA A 522 -37.48 -4.92 -14.61
N PRO A 523 -38.13 -4.39 -15.68
CA PRO A 523 -37.90 -4.90 -17.03
C PRO A 523 -36.45 -4.82 -17.48
N GLY A 524 -35.79 -3.66 -17.29
CA GLY A 524 -34.38 -3.47 -17.63
C GLY A 524 -33.44 -4.34 -16.78
N ALA A 525 -33.73 -4.49 -15.48
CA ALA A 525 -32.94 -5.35 -14.60
C ALA A 525 -33.03 -6.83 -14.99
N LEU A 526 -34.24 -7.33 -15.26
CA LEU A 526 -34.46 -8.71 -15.71
C LEU A 526 -33.84 -8.96 -17.08
N TYR A 527 -33.91 -8.00 -18.00
CA TYR A 527 -33.26 -8.10 -19.30
C TYR A 527 -31.73 -8.20 -19.18
N TYR A 528 -31.12 -7.43 -18.28
CA TYR A 528 -29.70 -7.55 -17.98
C TYR A 528 -29.33 -8.92 -17.38
N LEU A 529 -30.13 -9.46 -16.45
CA LEU A 529 -29.91 -10.80 -15.89
C LEU A 529 -30.05 -11.91 -16.91
N LEU A 530 -31.01 -11.80 -17.85
CA LEU A 530 -31.12 -12.70 -18.99
C LEU A 530 -29.87 -12.64 -19.86
N THR A 531 -29.31 -11.45 -20.07
CA THR A 531 -28.04 -11.27 -20.83
C THR A 531 -26.87 -11.95 -20.11
N LEU A 532 -26.77 -11.82 -18.77
CA LEU A 532 -25.77 -12.54 -17.97
C LEU A 532 -25.93 -14.05 -18.07
N GLN A 533 -27.17 -14.55 -17.99
CA GLN A 533 -27.47 -15.98 -18.11
C GLN A 533 -27.09 -16.55 -19.48
N GLN A 534 -27.35 -15.81 -20.56
CA GLN A 534 -26.92 -16.19 -21.92
C GLN A 534 -25.38 -16.27 -22.03
N LYS A 535 -24.67 -15.51 -21.20
CA LYS A 535 -23.21 -15.57 -21.07
C LYS A 535 -22.73 -16.59 -20.05
N GLN A 536 -23.62 -17.38 -19.43
CA GLN A 536 -23.32 -18.39 -18.42
C GLN A 536 -22.75 -17.82 -17.10
N VAL A 537 -23.00 -16.54 -16.82
CA VAL A 537 -22.68 -15.94 -15.51
C VAL A 537 -23.70 -16.45 -14.49
N ARG A 538 -23.20 -16.95 -13.35
CA ARG A 538 -24.05 -17.38 -12.23
C ARG A 538 -24.40 -16.20 -11.33
N TYR A 539 -25.65 -16.12 -10.92
CA TYR A 539 -26.16 -15.10 -10.01
C TYR A 539 -27.31 -15.67 -9.18
N GLU A 540 -27.60 -15.01 -8.06
CA GLU A 540 -28.81 -15.23 -7.28
C GLU A 540 -29.74 -14.02 -7.42
N VAL A 541 -31.02 -14.28 -7.72
CA VAL A 541 -32.03 -13.24 -7.88
C VAL A 541 -33.28 -13.59 -7.07
N HIS A 542 -33.86 -12.58 -6.42
CA HIS A 542 -35.16 -12.67 -5.76
C HIS A 542 -36.10 -11.61 -6.33
N ILE A 543 -37.24 -12.04 -6.87
CA ILE A 543 -38.26 -11.14 -7.43
C ILE A 543 -39.47 -11.19 -6.51
N PHE A 544 -39.82 -10.06 -5.92
CA PHE A 544 -40.96 -9.97 -5.00
C PHE A 544 -42.21 -9.49 -5.76
N PRO A 545 -43.43 -9.93 -5.38
CA PRO A 545 -44.65 -9.64 -6.13
C PRO A 545 -45.01 -8.15 -6.21
N GLY A 546 -44.51 -7.34 -5.28
CA GLY A 546 -44.69 -5.90 -5.30
C GLY A 546 -43.88 -5.21 -4.22
N GLY A 547 -44.00 -3.89 -4.14
CA GLY A 547 -43.28 -3.04 -3.20
C GLY A 547 -42.69 -1.79 -3.84
N GLY A 548 -42.70 -1.71 -5.16
CA GLY A 548 -42.23 -0.57 -5.93
C GLY A 548 -40.76 -0.21 -5.68
N HIS A 549 -40.39 0.98 -6.11
CA HIS A 549 -39.01 1.45 -6.11
C HIS A 549 -38.60 2.19 -4.83
N GLY A 550 -37.33 2.08 -4.44
CA GLY A 550 -36.67 2.96 -3.46
C GLY A 550 -37.16 2.81 -2.02
N LYS A 551 -37.33 1.57 -1.56
CA LYS A 551 -37.83 1.27 -0.20
C LYS A 551 -36.76 0.81 0.78
N GLY A 552 -35.58 0.39 0.33
CA GLY A 552 -34.52 -0.13 1.19
C GLY A 552 -35.03 -1.29 2.03
N LEU A 553 -35.05 -1.11 3.36
CA LEU A 553 -35.58 -2.09 4.33
C LEU A 553 -37.00 -1.77 4.83
N ARG A 554 -37.59 -0.66 4.38
CA ARG A 554 -38.83 -0.15 4.97
C ARG A 554 -40.04 -0.95 4.48
N LYS A 555 -40.87 -1.37 5.44
CA LYS A 555 -42.14 -2.04 5.18
C LYS A 555 -43.11 -1.10 4.46
N ASN A 556 -43.86 -1.63 3.51
CA ASN A 556 -44.83 -0.87 2.72
C ASN A 556 -46.05 -1.70 2.29
N GLY A 557 -46.41 -2.71 3.07
CA GLY A 557 -47.54 -3.60 2.78
C GLY A 557 -47.21 -4.77 1.84
N TYR A 558 -46.03 -4.77 1.22
CA TYR A 558 -45.50 -5.89 0.43
C TYR A 558 -44.30 -6.55 1.12
N PRO A 559 -44.00 -7.83 0.79
CA PRO A 559 -42.88 -8.55 1.40
C PRO A 559 -41.50 -8.14 0.87
N PHE A 560 -41.39 -7.07 0.06
CA PHE A 560 -40.11 -6.67 -0.54
C PHE A 560 -39.00 -6.51 0.51
N SER A 561 -39.28 -5.89 1.67
CA SER A 561 -38.30 -5.73 2.75
C SER A 561 -37.68 -7.03 3.26
N GLU A 562 -38.26 -8.19 2.95
CA GLU A 562 -37.72 -9.51 3.31
C GLU A 562 -36.58 -9.98 2.39
N TRP A 563 -36.21 -9.21 1.36
CA TRP A 563 -35.06 -9.50 0.49
C TRP A 563 -33.75 -9.72 1.27
N THR A 564 -33.65 -9.17 2.48
CA THR A 564 -32.51 -9.37 3.36
C THR A 564 -32.36 -10.82 3.79
N LYS A 565 -33.44 -11.58 4.02
CA LYS A 565 -33.36 -12.97 4.50
C LYS A 565 -32.54 -13.88 3.57
N PRO A 566 -32.84 -13.98 2.26
CA PRO A 566 -32.00 -14.76 1.36
C PRO A 566 -30.61 -14.15 1.18
N CYS A 567 -30.47 -12.82 1.23
CA CYS A 567 -29.16 -12.16 1.16
C CYS A 567 -28.26 -12.51 2.35
N GLU A 568 -28.81 -12.58 3.56
CA GLU A 568 -28.07 -12.98 4.77
C GLU A 568 -27.53 -14.40 4.67
N ARG A 569 -28.33 -15.32 4.13
CA ARG A 569 -27.87 -16.68 3.81
C ARG A 569 -26.73 -16.62 2.78
N TRP A 570 -26.96 -15.93 1.67
CA TRP A 570 -25.96 -15.81 0.60
C TRP A 570 -24.62 -15.21 1.08
N LEU A 571 -24.65 -14.17 1.91
CA LEU A 571 -23.46 -13.56 2.51
C LEU A 571 -22.71 -14.48 3.49
N LYS A 572 -23.41 -15.44 4.10
CA LYS A 572 -22.80 -16.47 4.97
C LYS A 572 -22.14 -17.58 4.16
N ASP A 573 -22.69 -17.88 2.98
CA ASP A 573 -22.17 -18.91 2.06
C ASP A 573 -20.88 -18.46 1.32
N LEU A 574 -20.61 -17.15 1.27
CA LEU A 574 -19.35 -16.54 0.79
C LEU A 574 -18.21 -16.64 1.79
#